data_AF-A0A373TDK6-F1
#
_entry.id   AF-A0A373TDK6-F1
#
_cell.length_a   1.000
_cell.length_b   1.000
_cell.length_c   1.000
_cell.angle_alpha   90.00
_cell.angle_beta   90.00
_cell.angle_gamma   90.00
#
_symmetry.space_group_name_H-M   'P 1'
#
loop_
_entity.id
_entity.type
_entity.pdbx_description
1 polymer ?
#
loop_
_entity_poly.entity_id
_entity_poly.type
_entity_poly.pdbx_seq_one_letter_code
_entity_poly.pdbx_strand_id
1 'polypeptide(L)'
;MKNTLTATTSNNIINTIMQNASEQISEVATSLNETSKEKYNKKISLIENASDMTTKEKLDAMDHCYECITHEAWQNVLLYVGVSVTIIGFAIGSPVAIKSFKKLIA
;
A
#
# COMPACT_ATOMS: atom_id res chain seq x y z
N MET A 1 23.62 19.12 28.66
CA MET A 1 22.46 18.23 28.95
C MET A 1 21.19 18.53 28.16
N LYS A 2 21.14 19.54 27.25
CA LYS A 2 19.95 19.86 26.45
C LYS A 2 19.80 19.08 25.12
N ASN A 3 20.88 18.49 24.61
CA ASN A 3 20.88 17.79 23.31
C ASN A 3 20.15 16.43 23.36
N THR A 4 20.30 15.69 24.46
CA THR A 4 19.78 14.33 24.59
C THR A 4 18.25 14.31 24.70
N LEU A 5 17.64 15.32 25.34
CA LEU A 5 16.18 15.42 25.47
C LEU A 5 15.52 15.69 24.11
N THR A 6 16.12 16.55 23.27
CA THR A 6 15.62 16.84 21.91
C THR A 6 15.79 15.65 20.96
N ALA A 7 16.87 14.88 21.08
CA ALA A 7 17.09 13.67 20.28
C ALA A 7 16.09 12.56 20.64
N THR A 8 15.85 12.33 21.94
CA THR A 8 14.87 11.33 22.42
C THR A 8 13.43 11.69 22.02
N THR A 9 13.03 12.96 22.09
CA THR A 9 11.71 13.39 21.63
C THR A 9 11.55 13.25 20.11
N SER A 10 12.59 13.56 19.33
CA SER A 10 12.56 13.39 17.87
C SER A 10 12.45 11.92 17.46
N ASN A 11 13.18 11.03 18.13
CA ASN A 11 13.12 9.58 17.89
C ASN A 11 11.75 8.99 18.20
N ASN A 12 11.10 9.42 19.29
CA ASN A 12 9.74 8.97 19.61
C ASN A 12 8.72 9.42 18.55
N ILE A 13 8.82 10.65 18.06
CA ILE A 13 7.93 11.15 17.00
C ILE A 13 8.13 10.37 15.70
N ILE A 14 9.39 10.12 15.31
CA ILE A 14 9.71 9.33 14.11
C ILE A 14 9.17 7.90 14.25
N ASN A 15 9.34 7.26 15.40
CA ASN A 15 8.81 5.92 15.65
C ASN A 15 7.28 5.87 15.56
N THR A 16 6.57 6.84 16.12
CA THR A 16 5.09 6.93 16.01
C THR A 16 4.65 7.11 14.56
N ILE A 17 5.34 7.95 13.78
CA ILE A 17 5.04 8.15 12.36
C ILE A 17 5.30 6.85 11.56
N MET A 18 6.39 6.13 11.85
CA MET A 18 6.69 4.86 11.19
C MET A 18 5.68 3.77 11.50
N GLN A 19 5.23 3.67 12.76
CA GLN A 19 4.18 2.71 13.16
C GLN A 19 2.86 3.02 12.46
N ASN A 20 2.40 4.27 12.52
CA ASN A 20 1.15 4.68 11.87
C ASN A 20 1.19 4.48 10.34
N ALA A 21 2.33 4.78 9.70
CA ALA A 21 2.51 4.51 8.27
C ALA A 21 2.46 2.99 7.98
N SER A 22 3.09 2.17 8.82
CA SER A 22 3.07 0.71 8.65
C SER A 22 1.67 0.12 8.81
N GLU A 23 0.90 0.60 9.79
CA GLU A 23 -0.50 0.21 10.00
C GLU A 23 -1.37 0.58 8.80
N GLN A 24 -1.29 1.81 8.31
CA GLN A 24 -2.05 2.24 7.13
C GLN A 24 -1.64 1.48 5.85
N ILE A 25 -0.35 1.21 5.65
CA ILE A 25 0.11 0.37 4.53
C ILE A 25 -0.50 -1.03 4.63
N SER A 26 -0.52 -1.61 5.83
CA SER A 26 -1.09 -2.93 6.06
C SER A 26 -2.60 -2.97 5.81
N GLU A 27 -3.33 -1.94 6.25
CA GLU A 27 -4.77 -1.82 6.05
C GLU A 27 -5.14 -1.64 4.56
N VAL A 28 -4.42 -0.75 3.86
CA VAL A 28 -4.57 -0.55 2.41
C VAL A 28 -4.22 -1.82 1.64
N ALA A 29 -3.15 -2.52 2.00
CA ALA A 29 -2.78 -3.79 1.38
C ALA A 29 -3.85 -4.87 1.60
N THR A 30 -4.42 -4.95 2.80
CA THR A 30 -5.46 -5.94 3.14
C THR A 30 -6.75 -5.67 2.38
N SER A 31 -7.26 -4.44 2.44
CA SER A 31 -8.48 -4.02 1.74
C SER A 31 -8.36 -4.15 0.22
N LEU A 32 -7.19 -3.82 -0.34
CA LEU A 32 -6.91 -4.01 -1.75
C LEU A 32 -6.86 -5.49 -2.15
N ASN A 33 -6.28 -6.34 -1.30
CA ASN A 33 -6.26 -7.79 -1.53
C ASN A 33 -7.68 -8.38 -1.51
N GLU A 34 -8.53 -7.96 -0.57
CA GLU A 34 -9.94 -8.38 -0.51
C GLU A 34 -10.72 -7.94 -1.76
N THR A 35 -10.58 -6.67 -2.14
CA THR A 35 -11.22 -6.11 -3.35
C THR A 35 -10.75 -6.82 -4.62
N SER A 36 -9.44 -7.10 -4.71
CA SER A 36 -8.83 -7.79 -5.85
C SER A 36 -9.32 -9.23 -5.95
N LYS A 37 -9.45 -9.92 -4.81
CA LYS A 37 -10.00 -11.28 -4.74
C LYS A 37 -11.47 -11.32 -5.15
N GLU A 38 -12.28 -10.35 -4.73
CA GLU A 38 -13.67 -10.24 -5.17
C GLU A 38 -13.78 -10.00 -6.68
N LYS A 39 -12.99 -9.07 -7.22
CA LYS A 39 -12.91 -8.77 -8.66
C LYS A 39 -12.49 -10.01 -9.46
N TYR A 40 -11.50 -10.75 -8.97
CA TYR A 40 -11.03 -12.00 -9.57
C TYR A 40 -12.14 -13.07 -9.58
N ASN A 41 -12.77 -13.33 -8.43
CA ASN A 41 -13.85 -14.31 -8.31
C ASN A 41 -15.02 -14.02 -9.26
N LYS A 42 -15.41 -12.74 -9.39
CA LYS A 42 -16.45 -12.33 -10.35
C LYS A 42 -16.05 -12.60 -11.79
N LYS A 43 -14.79 -12.29 -12.17
CA LYS A 43 -14.28 -12.53 -13.53
C LYS A 43 -14.15 -14.02 -13.85
N ILE A 44 -13.64 -14.83 -12.91
CA ILE A 44 -13.57 -16.29 -13.04
C ILE A 44 -14.96 -16.87 -13.25
N SER A 45 -15.94 -16.45 -12.46
CA SER A 45 -17.33 -16.91 -12.63
C SER A 45 -17.89 -16.58 -14.02
N LEU A 46 -17.56 -15.42 -14.58
CA LEU A 46 -17.97 -15.07 -15.96
C LEU A 46 -17.27 -15.96 -17.01
N ILE A 47 -15.98 -16.26 -16.85
CA ILE A 47 -15.22 -17.13 -17.75
C ILE A 47 -15.74 -18.58 -17.68
N GLU A 48 -16.05 -19.08 -16.48
CA GLU A 48 -16.59 -20.43 -16.29
C GLU A 48 -17.97 -20.58 -16.97
N ASN A 49 -18.84 -19.58 -16.82
CA ASN A 49 -20.18 -19.58 -17.39
C ASN A 49 -20.24 -19.28 -18.90
N ALA A 50 -19.13 -18.86 -19.51
CA ALA A 50 -19.06 -18.62 -20.96
C ALA A 50 -19.28 -19.92 -21.74
N SER A 51 -20.25 -19.95 -22.64
CA SER A 51 -20.60 -21.14 -23.45
C SER A 51 -19.88 -21.18 -24.80
N ASP A 52 -19.30 -20.06 -25.20
CA ASP A 52 -18.62 -19.81 -26.48
C ASP A 52 -17.11 -20.08 -26.43
N MET A 53 -16.56 -20.35 -25.24
CA MET A 53 -15.13 -20.56 -25.03
C MET A 53 -14.78 -22.04 -24.84
N THR A 54 -13.71 -22.49 -25.49
CA THR A 54 -13.13 -23.82 -25.26
C THR A 54 -12.43 -23.90 -23.90
N THR A 55 -12.19 -25.11 -23.39
CA THR A 55 -11.49 -25.32 -22.11
C THR A 55 -10.10 -24.68 -22.09
N LYS A 56 -9.37 -24.67 -23.21
CA LYS A 56 -8.05 -24.02 -23.31
C LYS A 56 -8.16 -22.50 -23.20
N GLU A 57 -9.10 -21.90 -23.92
CA GLU A 57 -9.31 -20.44 -23.89
C GLU A 57 -9.78 -19.97 -22.52
N LYS A 58 -10.59 -20.78 -21.82
CA LYS A 58 -10.96 -20.49 -20.43
C LYS A 58 -9.75 -20.49 -19.51
N LEU A 59 -8.88 -21.49 -19.63
CA LEU A 59 -7.68 -21.60 -18.80
C LEU A 59 -6.73 -20.41 -19.03
N ASP A 60 -6.49 -20.05 -20.29
CA ASP A 60 -5.65 -18.91 -20.68
C ASP A 60 -6.22 -17.57 -20.17
N ALA A 61 -7.55 -17.39 -20.31
CA ALA A 61 -8.22 -16.20 -19.79
C ALA A 61 -8.16 -16.10 -18.26
N MET A 62 -8.18 -17.22 -17.53
CA MET A 62 -8.03 -17.25 -16.08
C MET A 62 -6.61 -16.87 -15.66
N ASP A 63 -5.58 -17.44 -16.29
CA ASP A 63 -4.18 -17.13 -16.01
C ASP A 63 -3.89 -15.64 -16.29
N HIS A 64 -4.34 -15.13 -17.43
CA HIS A 64 -4.18 -13.72 -17.77
C HIS A 64 -4.89 -12.77 -16.78
N CYS A 65 -6.07 -13.19 -16.30
CA CYS A 65 -6.82 -12.44 -15.30
C CYS A 65 -6.08 -12.38 -13.95
N TYR A 66 -5.45 -13.49 -13.55
CA TYR A 66 -4.65 -13.57 -12.33
C TYR A 66 -3.45 -12.62 -12.39
N GLU A 67 -2.68 -12.66 -13.48
CA GLU A 67 -1.51 -11.79 -13.68
C GLU A 67 -1.88 -10.30 -13.65
N CYS A 68 -2.94 -9.92 -14.37
CA CYS A 68 -3.37 -8.53 -14.49
C CYS A 68 -3.82 -7.94 -13.15
N ILE A 69 -4.66 -8.66 -12.40
CA ILE A 69 -5.15 -8.17 -11.10
C ILE A 69 -4.04 -8.14 -10.06
N THR A 70 -3.18 -9.16 -10.04
CA THR A 70 -2.01 -9.18 -9.15
C THR A 70 -1.12 -7.98 -9.43
N HIS A 71 -0.85 -7.67 -10.70
CA HIS A 71 -0.04 -6.53 -11.09
C HIS A 71 -0.66 -5.19 -10.69
N GLU A 72 -1.94 -4.96 -10.99
CA GLU A 72 -2.67 -3.74 -10.59
C GLU A 72 -2.64 -3.55 -9.06
N ALA A 73 -2.85 -4.63 -8.29
CA ALA A 73 -2.84 -4.59 -6.84
C ALA A 73 -1.46 -4.18 -6.30
N TRP A 74 -0.40 -4.84 -6.78
CA TRP A 74 0.96 -4.53 -6.35
C TRP A 74 1.40 -3.12 -6.76
N GLN A 75 0.98 -2.64 -7.93
CA GLN A 75 1.31 -1.28 -8.37
C GLN A 75 0.72 -0.22 -7.44
N ASN A 76 -0.53 -0.39 -6.99
CA ASN A 76 -1.17 0.54 -6.05
C ASN A 76 -0.51 0.52 -4.67
N VAL A 77 -0.14 -0.67 -4.15
CA VAL A 77 0.61 -0.77 -2.88
C VAL A 77 1.96 -0.09 -3.00
N LEU A 78 2.71 -0.33 -4.08
CA LEU A 78 4.03 0.26 -4.30
C LEU A 78 3.97 1.78 -4.42
N LEU A 79 2.93 2.33 -5.07
CA LEU A 79 2.71 3.78 -5.16
C LEU A 79 2.48 4.40 -3.77
N TYR A 80 1.66 3.75 -2.94
CA TYR A 80 1.38 4.21 -1.59
C TYR A 80 2.61 4.14 -0.68
N VAL A 81 3.36 3.04 -0.72
CA VAL A 81 4.64 2.88 0.00
C VAL A 81 5.67 3.92 -0.46
N GLY A 82 5.76 4.19 -1.76
CA GLY A 82 6.65 5.22 -2.30
C GLY A 82 6.34 6.61 -1.73
N VAL A 83 5.08 7.03 -1.76
CA VAL A 83 4.66 8.33 -1.23
C VAL A 83 4.94 8.45 0.28
N SER A 84 4.64 7.41 1.06
CA SER A 84 4.85 7.43 2.52
C SER A 84 6.33 7.50 2.90
N VAL A 85 7.20 6.73 2.22
CA VAL A 85 8.65 6.77 2.45
C VAL A 85 9.23 8.14 2.08
N THR A 86 8.73 8.77 1.02
CA THR A 86 9.19 10.11 0.61
C THR A 86 8.89 11.14 1.70
N ILE A 87 7.67 11.13 2.24
CA ILE A 87 7.23 11.98 3.35
C ILE A 87 8.13 11.80 4.59
N ILE A 88 8.40 10.54 4.97
CA ILE A 88 9.24 10.22 6.12
C ILE A 88 10.69 10.70 5.90
N GLY A 89 11.24 10.48 4.71
CA GLY A 89 12.59 10.92 4.34
C GLY A 89 12.76 12.44 4.46
N PHE A 90 11.75 13.21 4.03
CA PHE A 90 11.73 14.67 4.21
C PHE A 90 11.71 15.10 5.68
N ALA A 91 11.01 14.36 6.55
CA ALA A 91 10.93 14.67 7.98
C ALA A 91 12.27 14.39 8.70
N ILE A 92 13.00 13.34 8.33
CA ILE A 92 14.30 12.99 8.95
C ILE A 92 15.41 13.94 8.48
N GLY A 93 15.39 14.36 7.21
CA GLY A 93 16.44 15.20 6.63
C GLY A 93 16.45 16.67 7.08
N SER A 94 15.40 17.15 7.76
CA SER A 94 15.32 18.55 8.22
C SER A 94 14.52 18.70 9.52
N PRO A 95 15.14 19.19 10.62
CA PRO A 95 14.44 19.52 11.87
C PRO A 95 13.33 20.56 11.71
N VAL A 96 13.41 21.40 10.67
CA VAL A 96 12.38 22.41 10.35
C VAL A 96 11.14 21.75 9.73
N ALA A 97 11.34 20.69 8.94
CA ALA A 97 10.25 19.95 8.31
C ALA A 97 9.40 19.19 9.34
N ILE A 98 9.99 18.67 10.43
CA ILE A 98 9.26 17.99 11.52
C ILE A 98 8.18 18.91 12.12
N LYS A 99 8.48 20.20 12.28
CA LYS A 99 7.56 21.19 12.87
C LYS A 99 6.36 21.48 11.96
N SER A 100 6.59 21.52 10.64
CA SER A 100 5.55 21.68 9.63
C SER A 100 4.72 20.40 9.46
N PHE A 101 5.36 19.22 9.46
CA PHE A 101 4.67 17.94 9.42
C PHE A 101 3.76 17.76 10.62
N LYS A 102 4.23 18.04 11.85
CA LYS A 102 3.40 17.95 13.07
C LYS A 102 2.13 18.82 12.99
N LYS A 103 2.14 19.91 12.22
CA LYS A 103 0.96 20.77 11.97
C LYS A 103 0.03 20.22 10.88
N LEU A 104 0.53 19.35 10.01
CA LEU A 104 -0.23 18.70 8.94
C LEU A 104 -0.95 17.43 9.43
N ILE A 105 -0.33 16.71 10.38
CA ILE A 105 -0.86 15.46 10.97
C ILE A 105 -1.68 15.68 12.25
N ALA A 106 -1.77 16.92 12.74
CA ALA A 106 -2.61 17.32 13.89
C ALA A 106 -3.86 18.06 13.38
#